data_AF-A0A2P8EA19-F1
#
_entry.id   AF-A0A2P8EA19-F1
#
_cell.length_a   1.000
_cell.length_b   1.000
_cell.length_c   1.000
_cell.angle_alpha   90.00
_cell.angle_beta   90.00
_cell.angle_gamma   90.00
#
_symmetry.space_group_name_H-M   'P 1'
#
loop_
_entity.id
_entity.type
_entity.pdbx_description
1 polymer ?
#
loop_
_entity_poly.entity_id
_entity_poly.type
_entity_poly.pdbx_seq_one_letter_code
_entity_poly.pdbx_strand_id
1 'polypeptide(L)'
;MADNNVISNIWLIFFVLIWFLTFAVYQIRKKSIDAGSIILLSYFFYAIVSLLLFNNPYYQFNPIELFPFVYLYLLLMLAFSPVLKFDAKKIRYIQKPPDLYLNTLIYILIIFSVIQLPSIFSDFSKSIIRLLFVSSGGQDLYNEAMAESKSLGDGNISNLPSIITNAYGNVGILLFFYYLTLKDRKFIVTLGLFLSFMVNILNNISLGQRGPLVEILMSIFVSYFAFKEFIQPNLVRLIKFSGFVFLVVSLVPILILTTSRFGDSRAGSNSSVYFYLGQQNLYFNNHGLDNGGIRYGDRTFPFFKKLLGFENVPDNFWERRDKYPELKINDEVFIGFVGDFTLDFGPFLVPFMFLLFFVFILYATKTKNGVLYFHQLILIHFVISLCMLGGIKLYPFSDLGGNLQLIVYFFLYVFFRLDHEFRFKQKVLNIQD
;
A
#
# COMPACT_ATOMS: atom_id res chain seq x y z
N MET A 1 -17.69 31.42 13.49
CA MET A 1 -16.38 30.75 13.27
C MET A 1 -15.89 30.02 14.51
N ALA A 2 -15.88 30.62 15.71
CA ALA A 2 -15.43 29.95 16.94
C ALA A 2 -16.23 28.67 17.28
N ASP A 3 -17.57 28.73 17.24
CA ASP A 3 -18.43 27.57 17.59
C ASP A 3 -18.26 26.39 16.63
N ASN A 4 -18.11 26.65 15.32
CA ASN A 4 -17.90 25.60 14.32
C ASN A 4 -16.54 24.89 14.49
N ASN A 5 -15.51 25.59 14.97
CA ASN A 5 -14.21 24.99 15.26
C ASN A 5 -14.26 24.12 16.51
N VAL A 6 -15.06 24.49 17.52
CA VAL A 6 -15.27 23.66 18.71
C VAL A 6 -15.99 22.37 18.33
N ILE A 7 -17.08 22.44 17.56
CA ILE A 7 -17.81 21.27 17.09
C ILE A 7 -16.92 20.35 16.23
N SER A 8 -16.13 20.95 15.32
CA SER A 8 -15.20 20.17 14.48
C SER A 8 -14.16 19.41 15.30
N ASN A 9 -13.60 20.06 16.34
CA ASN A 9 -12.68 19.40 17.27
C ASN A 9 -13.36 18.28 18.07
N ILE A 10 -14.62 18.44 18.48
CA ILE A 10 -15.39 17.37 19.15
C ILE A 10 -15.50 16.14 18.24
N TRP A 11 -15.82 16.32 16.95
CA TRP A 11 -15.91 15.20 16.00
C TRP A 11 -14.56 14.54 15.70
N LEU A 12 -13.49 15.33 15.62
CA LEU A 12 -12.13 14.78 15.49
C LEU A 12 -11.71 13.98 16.72
N ILE A 13 -12.00 14.48 17.93
CA ILE A 13 -11.74 13.76 19.18
C ILE A 13 -12.56 12.47 19.23
N PHE A 14 -13.84 12.51 18.85
CA PHE A 14 -14.67 11.31 18.72
C PHE A 14 -14.05 10.29 17.75
N PHE A 15 -13.56 10.75 16.60
CA PHE A 15 -12.90 9.89 15.62
C PHE A 15 -11.57 9.31 16.13
N VAL A 16 -10.79 10.05 16.92
CA VAL A 16 -9.60 9.53 17.62
C VAL A 16 -10.00 8.45 18.64
N LEU A 17 -11.06 8.70 19.43
CA LEU A 17 -11.53 7.79 20.46
C LEU A 17 -12.06 6.48 19.87
N ILE A 18 -12.81 6.50 18.76
CA ILE A 18 -13.31 5.26 18.15
C ILE A 18 -12.16 4.38 17.64
N TRP A 19 -11.10 4.96 17.06
CA TRP A 19 -9.92 4.21 16.65
C TRP A 19 -9.13 3.67 17.84
N PHE A 20 -8.95 4.47 18.90
CA PHE A 20 -8.32 4.02 20.14
C PHE A 20 -9.07 2.82 20.74
N LEU A 21 -10.39 2.92 20.90
CA LEU A 21 -11.22 1.85 21.45
C LEU A 21 -11.16 0.60 20.57
N THR A 22 -11.22 0.76 19.25
CA THR A 22 -11.11 -0.36 18.30
C THR A 22 -9.78 -1.09 18.46
N PHE A 23 -8.66 -0.34 18.51
CA PHE A 23 -7.33 -0.88 18.73
C PHE A 23 -7.21 -1.58 20.10
N ALA A 24 -7.66 -0.94 21.18
CA ALA A 24 -7.61 -1.50 22.54
C ALA A 24 -8.41 -2.80 22.63
N VAL A 25 -9.67 -2.82 22.17
CA VAL A 25 -10.52 -4.02 22.16
C VAL A 25 -9.88 -5.14 21.35
N TYR A 26 -9.33 -4.81 20.18
CA TYR A 26 -8.64 -5.79 19.34
C TYR A 26 -7.41 -6.38 20.05
N GLN A 27 -6.56 -5.54 20.63
CA GLN A 27 -5.33 -5.95 21.31
C GLN A 27 -5.61 -6.78 22.57
N ILE A 28 -6.64 -6.43 23.35
CA ILE A 28 -7.11 -7.20 24.52
C ILE A 28 -7.54 -8.62 24.09
N ARG A 29 -8.25 -8.74 22.96
CA ARG A 29 -8.72 -10.04 22.44
C ARG A 29 -7.58 -10.88 21.85
N LYS A 30 -6.68 -10.27 21.09
CA LYS A 30 -5.60 -10.97 20.37
C LYS A 30 -4.41 -11.34 21.25
N LYS A 31 -4.10 -10.53 22.28
CA LYS A 31 -2.97 -10.73 23.21
C LYS A 31 -1.59 -10.82 22.53
N SER A 32 -1.48 -10.40 21.28
CA SER A 32 -0.22 -10.30 20.54
C SER A 32 -0.34 -9.29 19.43
N ILE A 33 0.77 -8.59 19.16
CA ILE A 33 0.85 -7.65 18.05
C ILE A 33 0.97 -8.46 16.76
N ASP A 34 0.06 -8.26 15.81
CA ASP A 34 0.02 -8.87 14.48
C ASP A 34 -0.21 -7.78 13.41
N ALA A 35 -0.35 -8.17 12.13
CA ALA A 35 -0.59 -7.21 11.05
C ALA A 35 -1.85 -6.35 11.28
N GLY A 36 -2.93 -6.94 11.83
CA GLY A 36 -4.14 -6.21 12.19
C GLY A 36 -3.88 -5.16 13.29
N SER A 37 -3.04 -5.49 14.27
CA SER A 37 -2.62 -4.57 15.33
C SER A 37 -1.89 -3.36 14.75
N ILE A 38 -0.97 -3.60 13.80
CA ILE A 38 -0.22 -2.53 13.12
C ILE A 38 -1.16 -1.63 12.31
N ILE A 39 -2.08 -2.20 11.53
CA ILE A 39 -3.04 -1.42 10.75
C ILE A 39 -3.90 -0.56 11.67
N LEU A 40 -4.52 -1.12 12.72
CA LEU A 40 -5.35 -0.33 13.63
C LEU A 40 -4.57 0.77 14.35
N LEU A 41 -3.33 0.49 14.74
CA LEU A 41 -2.44 1.48 15.37
C LEU A 41 -2.10 2.62 14.38
N SER A 42 -1.86 2.30 13.12
CA SER A 42 -1.60 3.29 12.07
C SER A 42 -2.79 4.23 11.87
N TYR A 43 -4.02 3.71 11.75
CA TYR A 43 -5.21 4.55 11.58
C TYR A 43 -5.53 5.38 12.83
N PHE A 44 -5.28 4.85 14.02
CA PHE A 44 -5.33 5.63 15.26
C PHE A 44 -4.33 6.80 15.23
N PHE A 45 -3.10 6.54 14.80
CA PHE A 45 -2.09 7.59 14.66
C PHE A 45 -2.48 8.64 13.61
N TYR A 46 -3.00 8.23 12.44
CA TYR A 46 -3.48 9.15 11.41
C TYR A 46 -4.62 10.03 11.94
N ALA A 47 -5.54 9.49 12.73
CA ALA A 47 -6.61 10.26 13.36
C ALA A 47 -6.05 11.33 14.33
N ILE A 48 -5.05 11.00 15.15
CA ILE A 48 -4.37 11.98 16.02
C ILE A 48 -3.73 13.08 15.18
N VAL A 49 -2.98 12.71 14.14
CA VAL A 49 -2.30 13.72 13.29
C VAL A 49 -3.32 14.57 12.53
N SER A 50 -4.49 14.04 12.18
CA SER A 50 -5.59 14.80 11.57
C SER A 50 -6.14 15.86 12.52
N LEU A 51 -6.29 15.54 13.81
CA LEU A 51 -6.67 16.52 14.84
C LEU A 51 -5.63 17.63 14.98
N LEU A 52 -4.33 17.27 14.98
CA LEU A 52 -3.25 18.25 15.02
C LEU A 52 -3.22 19.13 13.77
N LEU A 53 -3.42 18.52 12.59
CA LEU A 53 -3.40 19.21 11.31
C LEU A 53 -4.58 20.18 11.15
N PHE A 54 -5.78 19.81 11.61
CA PHE A 54 -6.95 20.68 11.56
C PHE A 54 -6.75 22.00 12.33
N ASN A 55 -5.98 21.95 13.42
CA ASN A 55 -5.69 23.12 14.26
C ASN A 55 -4.36 23.80 13.87
N ASN A 56 -3.70 23.37 12.79
CA ASN A 56 -2.45 23.95 12.34
C ASN A 56 -2.73 25.29 11.62
N PRO A 57 -2.03 26.40 11.96
CA PRO A 57 -2.32 27.72 11.42
C PRO A 57 -2.01 27.87 9.91
N TYR A 58 -1.24 26.97 9.32
CA TYR A 58 -0.83 27.03 7.92
C TYR A 58 -1.83 26.36 6.96
N TYR A 59 -2.81 25.62 7.46
CA TYR A 59 -3.78 24.88 6.66
C TYR A 59 -5.21 25.25 7.06
N GLN A 60 -6.10 25.25 6.07
CA GLN A 60 -7.51 25.61 6.24
C GLN A 60 -8.36 24.43 5.76
N PHE A 61 -9.34 24.05 6.56
CA PHE A 61 -10.28 22.96 6.26
C PHE A 61 -11.71 23.46 6.46
N ASN A 62 -12.66 22.86 5.75
CA ASN A 62 -14.07 23.15 6.00
C ASN A 62 -14.49 22.56 7.35
N PRO A 63 -15.57 23.08 7.98
CA PRO A 63 -16.12 22.49 9.19
C PRO A 63 -16.30 20.98 9.06
N ILE A 64 -15.88 20.25 10.10
CA ILE A 64 -15.92 18.80 10.12
C ILE A 64 -17.32 18.33 10.49
N GLU A 65 -17.79 17.29 9.82
CA GLU A 65 -19.09 16.68 10.06
C GLU A 65 -18.95 15.26 10.60
N LEU A 66 -19.91 14.80 11.40
CA LEU A 66 -19.87 13.48 12.01
C LEU A 66 -20.11 12.35 10.99
N PHE A 67 -21.06 12.54 10.07
CA PHE A 67 -21.51 11.48 9.16
C PHE A 67 -20.41 10.96 8.22
N PRO A 68 -19.59 11.81 7.56
CA PRO A 68 -18.46 11.33 6.75
C PRO A 68 -17.48 10.46 7.54
N PHE A 69 -17.22 10.76 8.82
CA PHE A 69 -16.35 9.90 9.65
C PHE A 69 -16.99 8.57 10.01
N VAL A 70 -18.28 8.54 10.32
CA VAL A 70 -19.00 7.28 10.55
C VAL A 70 -18.96 6.42 9.30
N TYR A 71 -19.23 7.01 8.13
CA TYR A 71 -19.16 6.33 6.83
C TYR A 71 -17.74 5.76 6.57
N LEU A 72 -16.71 6.60 6.72
CA LEU A 72 -15.32 6.19 6.52
C LEU A 72 -14.94 5.03 7.44
N TYR A 73 -15.24 5.15 8.73
CA TYR A 73 -14.93 4.14 9.73
C TYR A 73 -15.59 2.79 9.38
N LEU A 74 -16.87 2.78 9.02
CA LEU A 74 -17.59 1.54 8.71
C LEU A 74 -17.01 0.84 7.47
N LEU A 75 -16.67 1.59 6.41
CA LEU A 75 -16.05 1.00 5.23
C LEU A 75 -14.63 0.49 5.48
N LEU A 76 -13.84 1.22 6.28
CA LEU A 76 -12.52 0.76 6.70
C LEU A 76 -12.62 -0.51 7.55
N MET A 77 -13.57 -0.60 8.49
CA MET A 77 -13.78 -1.80 9.29
C MET A 77 -14.21 -3.01 8.46
N LEU A 78 -15.04 -2.78 7.43
CA LEU A 78 -15.38 -3.80 6.44
C LEU A 78 -14.13 -4.28 5.68
N ALA A 79 -13.31 -3.35 5.21
CA ALA A 79 -12.06 -3.64 4.50
C ALA A 79 -11.03 -4.38 5.38
N PHE A 80 -10.92 -4.02 6.66
CA PHE A 80 -9.98 -4.63 7.59
C PHE A 80 -10.43 -6.02 8.03
N SER A 81 -11.72 -6.33 7.90
CA SER A 81 -12.31 -7.56 8.46
C SER A 81 -11.60 -8.86 8.09
N PRO A 82 -11.05 -9.07 6.86
CA PRO A 82 -10.27 -10.28 6.58
C PRO A 82 -8.98 -10.36 7.38
N VAL A 83 -8.29 -9.22 7.57
CA VAL A 83 -7.03 -9.15 8.30
C VAL A 83 -7.25 -9.29 9.80
N LEU A 84 -8.28 -8.64 10.35
CA LEU A 84 -8.58 -8.70 11.78
C LEU A 84 -9.04 -10.10 12.22
N LYS A 85 -9.74 -10.83 11.32
CA LYS A 85 -10.15 -12.22 11.56
C LYS A 85 -9.03 -13.23 11.33
N PHE A 86 -8.03 -12.90 10.50
CA PHE A 86 -6.86 -13.74 10.31
C PHE A 86 -6.08 -13.88 11.63
N ASP A 87 -5.73 -15.11 11.98
CA ASP A 87 -5.01 -15.43 13.21
C ASP A 87 -3.93 -16.45 12.92
N ALA A 88 -2.70 -15.96 12.72
CA ALA A 88 -1.56 -16.78 12.37
C ALA A 88 -1.26 -17.87 13.43
N LYS A 89 -1.60 -17.63 14.70
CA LYS A 89 -1.37 -18.61 15.79
C LYS A 89 -2.27 -19.84 15.70
N LYS A 90 -3.41 -19.73 15.00
CA LYS A 90 -4.32 -20.86 14.76
C LYS A 90 -3.89 -21.71 13.56
N ILE A 91 -2.88 -21.28 12.82
CA ILE A 91 -2.37 -21.97 11.64
C ILE A 91 -1.21 -22.88 12.08
N ARG A 92 -1.36 -24.17 11.79
CA ARG A 92 -0.35 -25.20 12.10
C ARG A 92 0.77 -25.22 11.05
N TYR A 93 0.41 -25.07 9.78
CA TYR A 93 1.38 -24.95 8.69
C TYR A 93 0.75 -24.27 7.46
N ILE A 94 1.61 -23.70 6.63
CA ILE A 94 1.25 -23.19 5.31
C ILE A 94 1.49 -24.30 4.29
N GLN A 95 0.47 -24.68 3.53
CA GLN A 95 0.66 -25.66 2.46
C GLN A 95 1.53 -25.06 1.36
N LYS A 96 2.71 -25.67 1.19
CA LYS A 96 3.68 -25.28 0.18
C LYS A 96 3.13 -25.55 -1.23
N PRO A 97 3.21 -24.58 -2.15
CA PRO A 97 2.94 -24.84 -3.57
C PRO A 97 4.07 -25.70 -4.18
N PRO A 98 3.91 -26.22 -5.42
CA PRO A 98 4.97 -26.92 -6.12
C PRO A 98 6.23 -26.07 -6.23
N ASP A 99 7.39 -26.70 -6.01
CA ASP A 99 8.68 -26.01 -6.07
C ASP A 99 8.95 -25.37 -7.42
N LEU A 100 8.56 -26.03 -8.51
CA LEU A 100 8.69 -25.48 -9.86
C LEU A 100 7.99 -24.12 -9.97
N TYR A 101 6.70 -24.05 -9.63
CA TYR A 101 5.91 -22.82 -9.78
C TYR A 101 6.42 -21.69 -8.89
N LEU A 102 6.74 -22.01 -7.63
CA LEU A 102 7.27 -21.03 -6.70
C LEU A 102 8.63 -20.48 -7.18
N ASN A 103 9.54 -21.37 -7.56
CA ASN A 103 10.88 -20.99 -7.99
C ASN A 103 10.85 -20.21 -9.31
N THR A 104 9.97 -20.55 -10.25
CA THR A 104 9.80 -19.79 -11.50
C THR A 104 9.42 -18.33 -11.21
N LEU A 105 8.45 -18.09 -10.33
CA LEU A 105 8.05 -16.72 -9.96
C LEU A 105 9.19 -15.95 -9.28
N ILE A 106 9.90 -16.61 -8.37
CA ILE A 106 11.04 -16.03 -7.66
C ILE A 106 12.17 -15.68 -8.62
N TYR A 107 12.54 -16.59 -9.53
CA TYR A 107 13.64 -16.36 -10.45
C TYR A 107 13.31 -15.30 -11.50
N ILE A 108 12.07 -15.24 -12.00
CA ILE A 108 11.62 -14.15 -12.87
C ILE A 108 11.85 -12.81 -12.16
N LEU A 109 11.34 -12.65 -10.94
CA LEU A 109 11.53 -11.42 -10.17
C LEU A 109 13.01 -11.07 -9.96
N ILE A 110 13.83 -12.04 -9.55
CA ILE A 110 15.26 -11.83 -9.30
C ILE A 110 15.98 -11.41 -10.59
N ILE A 111 15.78 -12.12 -11.70
CA ILE A 111 16.47 -11.86 -12.97
C ILE A 111 16.16 -10.44 -13.46
N PHE A 112 14.88 -10.06 -13.51
CA PHE A 112 14.49 -8.72 -13.98
C PHE A 112 14.94 -7.61 -13.03
N SER A 113 15.06 -7.89 -11.73
CA SER A 113 15.64 -6.95 -10.76
C SER A 113 17.15 -6.78 -10.98
N VAL A 114 17.88 -7.88 -11.19
CA VAL A 114 19.33 -7.86 -11.40
C VAL A 114 19.70 -7.13 -12.69
N ILE A 115 18.93 -7.30 -13.78
CA ILE A 115 19.15 -6.61 -15.05
C ILE A 115 19.14 -5.08 -14.88
N GLN A 116 18.33 -4.55 -13.95
CA GLN A 116 18.21 -3.11 -13.71
C GLN A 116 19.25 -2.53 -12.75
N LEU A 117 19.98 -3.38 -12.01
CA LEU A 117 20.94 -2.92 -11.01
C LEU A 117 21.98 -1.94 -11.56
N PRO A 118 22.63 -2.17 -12.72
CA PRO A 118 23.67 -1.27 -13.21
C PRO A 118 23.18 0.17 -13.46
N SER A 119 22.01 0.32 -14.11
CA SER A 119 21.43 1.64 -14.37
C SER A 119 21.01 2.32 -13.07
N ILE A 120 20.31 1.60 -12.19
CA ILE A 120 19.83 2.17 -10.92
C ILE A 120 20.98 2.57 -10.00
N PHE A 121 22.08 1.80 -9.95
CA PHE A 121 23.26 2.19 -9.18
C PHE A 121 23.93 3.45 -9.76
N SER A 122 24.01 3.56 -11.08
CA SER A 122 24.55 4.76 -11.74
C SER A 122 23.70 5.99 -11.39
N ASP A 123 22.38 5.90 -11.54
CA ASP A 123 21.46 7.01 -11.27
C ASP A 123 21.41 7.35 -9.79
N PHE A 124 21.45 6.35 -8.90
CA PHE A 124 21.54 6.54 -7.46
C PHE A 124 22.81 7.28 -7.07
N SER A 125 23.97 6.90 -7.62
CA SER A 125 25.24 7.56 -7.32
C SER A 125 25.24 9.04 -7.72
N LYS A 126 24.65 9.39 -8.86
CA LYS A 126 24.50 10.79 -9.29
C LYS A 126 23.53 11.55 -8.38
N SER A 127 22.40 10.93 -8.06
CA SER A 127 21.34 11.54 -7.29
C SER A 127 21.73 11.77 -5.84
N ILE A 128 22.46 10.84 -5.21
CA ILE A 128 22.92 11.02 -3.82
C ILE A 128 23.96 12.15 -3.72
N ILE A 129 24.82 12.33 -4.73
CA ILE A 129 25.75 13.47 -4.80
C ILE A 129 24.96 14.78 -4.89
N ARG A 130 23.95 14.85 -5.76
CA ARG A 130 23.06 16.01 -5.85
C ARG A 130 22.36 16.30 -4.53
N LEU A 131 21.81 15.27 -3.87
CA LEU A 131 21.09 15.42 -2.59
C LEU A 131 21.97 15.88 -1.43
N LEU A 132 23.24 15.46 -1.39
CA LEU A 132 24.14 15.77 -0.29
C LEU A 132 24.93 17.08 -0.47
N PHE A 133 25.23 17.45 -1.71
CA PHE A 133 26.17 18.55 -1.99
C PHE A 133 25.56 19.74 -2.74
N VAL A 134 24.32 19.66 -3.22
CA VAL A 134 23.62 20.76 -3.90
C VAL A 134 22.40 21.18 -3.08
N SER A 135 22.32 22.47 -2.71
CA SER A 135 21.24 22.99 -1.86
C SER A 135 19.84 22.77 -2.44
N SER A 136 19.67 22.97 -3.76
CA SER A 136 18.42 22.73 -4.49
C SER A 136 18.24 21.28 -4.95
N GLY A 137 19.21 20.39 -4.72
CA GLY A 137 19.31 19.11 -5.40
C GLY A 137 18.08 18.21 -5.24
N GLY A 138 17.45 18.18 -4.06
CA GLY A 138 16.22 17.42 -3.84
C GLY A 138 14.99 18.01 -4.52
N GLN A 139 14.89 19.34 -4.61
CA GLN A 139 13.83 20.02 -5.33
C GLN A 139 13.97 19.83 -6.85
N ASP A 140 15.21 19.88 -7.36
CA ASP A 140 15.50 19.70 -8.78
C ASP A 140 15.16 18.28 -9.25
N LEU A 141 15.60 17.25 -8.50
CA LEU A 141 15.24 15.85 -8.77
C LEU A 141 13.71 15.65 -8.76
N TYR A 142 13.02 16.28 -7.82
CA TYR A 142 11.56 16.21 -7.77
C TYR A 142 10.91 16.88 -9.00
N ASN A 143 11.41 18.05 -9.42
CA ASN A 143 10.89 18.75 -10.59
C ASN A 143 11.13 17.95 -11.88
N GLU A 144 12.30 17.34 -12.04
CA GLU A 144 12.63 16.42 -13.14
C GLU A 144 11.62 15.26 -13.18
N ALA A 145 11.43 14.56 -12.05
CA ALA A 145 10.47 13.47 -11.95
C ALA A 145 9.02 13.92 -12.24
N MET A 146 8.62 15.13 -11.84
CA MET A 146 7.31 15.69 -12.15
C MET A 146 7.15 16.03 -13.64
N ALA A 147 8.22 16.48 -14.31
CA ALA A 147 8.18 16.72 -15.76
C ALA A 147 8.04 15.41 -16.53
N GLU A 148 8.82 14.38 -16.17
CA GLU A 148 8.72 13.04 -16.74
C GLU A 148 7.36 12.39 -16.50
N SER A 149 6.68 12.74 -15.39
CA SER A 149 5.36 12.16 -15.09
C SER A 149 4.27 12.45 -16.12
N LYS A 150 4.46 13.44 -17.00
CA LYS A 150 3.52 13.79 -18.07
C LYS A 150 3.48 12.76 -19.20
N SER A 151 4.57 12.02 -19.42
CA SER A 151 4.61 10.95 -20.43
C SER A 151 4.33 9.56 -19.82
N LEU A 152 4.08 9.47 -18.51
CA LEU A 152 3.72 8.20 -17.89
C LEU A 152 2.34 7.76 -18.38
N GLY A 153 2.24 6.46 -18.73
CA GLY A 153 0.96 5.85 -19.12
C GLY A 153 0.62 5.94 -20.61
N ASP A 154 1.50 6.51 -21.43
CA ASP A 154 1.36 6.67 -22.90
C ASP A 154 1.34 5.35 -23.70
N GLY A 155 1.51 4.21 -23.02
CA GLY A 155 1.50 2.88 -23.62
C GLY A 155 2.85 2.41 -24.20
N ASN A 156 3.91 3.21 -24.13
CA ASN A 156 5.22 2.82 -24.64
C ASN A 156 5.92 1.81 -23.73
N ILE A 157 6.18 0.60 -24.24
CA ILE A 157 6.98 -0.43 -23.56
C ILE A 157 8.46 -0.11 -23.74
N SER A 158 8.96 0.88 -23.00
CA SER A 158 10.37 1.30 -23.07
C SER A 158 11.29 0.55 -22.10
N ASN A 159 10.72 -0.08 -21.05
CA ASN A 159 11.51 -0.77 -20.01
C ASN A 159 10.75 -1.98 -19.42
N LEU A 160 10.79 -3.10 -20.14
CA LEU A 160 10.15 -4.35 -19.71
C LEU A 160 10.61 -4.85 -18.32
N PRO A 161 11.93 -4.82 -17.97
CA PRO A 161 12.36 -5.16 -16.63
C PRO A 161 11.68 -4.33 -15.54
N SER A 162 11.62 -3.01 -15.70
CA SER A 162 10.97 -2.11 -14.74
C SER A 162 9.48 -2.39 -14.62
N ILE A 163 8.79 -2.64 -15.75
CA ILE A 163 7.37 -3.00 -15.75
C ILE A 163 7.13 -4.27 -14.92
N ILE A 164 7.95 -5.31 -15.13
CA ILE A 164 7.82 -6.58 -14.41
C ILE A 164 8.13 -6.39 -12.92
N THR A 165 9.21 -5.72 -12.55
CA THR A 165 9.55 -5.52 -11.14
C THR A 165 8.53 -4.66 -10.40
N ASN A 166 7.97 -3.64 -11.05
CA ASN A 166 6.90 -2.82 -10.49
C ASN A 166 5.58 -3.59 -10.35
N ALA A 167 5.21 -4.40 -11.35
CA ALA A 167 4.03 -5.27 -11.27
C ALA A 167 4.15 -6.33 -10.15
N TYR A 168 5.37 -6.76 -9.84
CA TYR A 168 5.65 -7.63 -8.71
C TYR A 168 5.83 -6.87 -7.39
N GLY A 169 5.78 -5.54 -7.31
CA GLY A 169 6.20 -4.74 -6.14
C GLY A 169 5.82 -5.34 -4.77
N ASN A 170 4.53 -5.35 -4.43
CA ASN A 170 4.05 -5.93 -3.17
C ASN A 170 4.11 -7.47 -3.14
N VAL A 171 3.95 -8.13 -4.29
CA VAL A 171 4.07 -9.59 -4.42
C VAL A 171 5.50 -10.08 -4.15
N GLY A 172 6.52 -9.30 -4.48
CA GLY A 172 7.92 -9.58 -4.21
C GLY A 172 8.20 -9.58 -2.71
N ILE A 173 7.59 -8.63 -1.98
CA ILE A 173 7.64 -8.59 -0.51
C ILE A 173 6.95 -9.83 0.07
N LEU A 174 5.79 -10.23 -0.48
CA LEU A 174 5.12 -11.49 -0.12
C LEU A 174 6.06 -12.69 -0.33
N LEU A 175 6.66 -12.81 -1.51
CA LEU A 175 7.55 -13.92 -1.85
C LEU A 175 8.78 -13.96 -0.94
N PHE A 176 9.36 -12.80 -0.61
CA PHE A 176 10.48 -12.69 0.34
C PHE A 176 10.10 -13.23 1.71
N PHE A 177 9.03 -12.70 2.34
CA PHE A 177 8.63 -13.15 3.68
C PHE A 177 8.13 -14.59 3.68
N TYR A 178 7.46 -15.04 2.63
CA TYR A 178 7.07 -16.43 2.48
C TYR A 178 8.30 -17.36 2.39
N TYR A 179 9.31 -17.02 1.58
CA TYR A 179 10.51 -17.84 1.42
C TYR A 179 11.29 -17.98 2.73
N LEU A 180 11.25 -16.95 3.60
CA LEU A 180 11.82 -17.00 4.95
C LEU A 180 11.13 -17.99 5.90
N THR A 181 9.88 -18.39 5.60
CA THR A 181 9.17 -19.44 6.38
C THR A 181 9.65 -20.85 6.04
N LEU A 182 10.33 -21.03 4.90
CA LEU A 182 10.81 -22.35 4.46
C LEU A 182 12.06 -22.77 5.24
N LYS A 183 12.09 -24.06 5.63
CA LYS A 183 13.22 -24.66 6.35
C LYS A 183 14.46 -24.78 5.45
N ASP A 184 14.28 -25.28 4.23
CA ASP A 184 15.36 -25.58 3.28
C ASP A 184 15.64 -24.44 2.29
N ARG A 185 15.55 -23.20 2.77
CA ARG A 185 15.73 -22.00 1.94
C ARG A 185 17.20 -21.81 1.56
N LYS A 186 17.45 -21.40 0.31
CA LYS A 186 18.79 -21.08 -0.19
C LYS A 186 19.14 -19.62 0.13
N PHE A 187 20.34 -19.38 0.65
CA PHE A 187 20.81 -18.02 0.97
C PHE A 187 20.80 -17.11 -0.26
N ILE A 188 21.32 -17.60 -1.41
CA ILE A 188 21.38 -16.83 -2.66
C ILE A 188 19.98 -16.37 -3.12
N VAL A 189 18.97 -17.24 -2.99
CA VAL A 189 17.59 -16.90 -3.37
C VAL A 189 17.01 -15.87 -2.40
N THR A 190 17.29 -16.02 -1.10
CA THR A 190 16.89 -15.05 -0.07
C THR A 190 17.51 -13.68 -0.34
N LEU A 191 18.80 -13.65 -0.68
CA LEU A 191 19.52 -12.43 -1.04
C LEU A 191 18.96 -11.80 -2.32
N GLY A 192 18.67 -12.59 -3.36
CA GLY A 192 18.06 -12.10 -4.59
C GLY A 192 16.67 -11.47 -4.36
N LEU A 193 15.84 -12.09 -3.53
CA LEU A 193 14.54 -11.54 -3.13
C LEU A 193 14.67 -10.29 -2.26
N PHE A 194 15.71 -10.19 -1.43
CA PHE A 194 16.02 -8.96 -0.71
C PHE A 194 16.41 -7.83 -1.68
N LEU A 195 17.30 -8.15 -2.62
CA LEU A 195 17.76 -7.19 -3.63
C LEU A 195 16.61 -6.70 -4.53
N SER A 196 15.61 -7.52 -4.84
CA SER A 196 14.50 -7.11 -5.72
C SER A 196 13.69 -5.93 -5.17
N PHE A 197 13.41 -5.89 -3.87
CA PHE A 197 12.76 -4.71 -3.28
C PHE A 197 13.74 -3.60 -2.88
N MET A 198 15.04 -3.90 -2.67
CA MET A 198 16.07 -2.86 -2.54
C MET A 198 16.22 -2.04 -3.81
N VAL A 199 16.16 -2.68 -4.98
CA VAL A 199 16.22 -2.02 -6.29
C VAL A 199 15.15 -0.92 -6.38
N ASN A 200 13.92 -1.23 -5.98
CA ASN A 200 12.83 -0.25 -5.97
C ASN A 200 13.09 0.90 -4.98
N ILE A 201 13.67 0.61 -3.81
CA ILE A 201 14.03 1.64 -2.83
C ILE A 201 15.09 2.60 -3.39
N LEU A 202 16.16 2.06 -3.98
CA LEU A 202 17.22 2.85 -4.58
C LEU A 202 16.68 3.71 -5.73
N ASN A 203 15.86 3.13 -6.60
CA ASN A 203 15.23 3.85 -7.71
C ASN A 203 14.38 5.04 -7.24
N ASN A 204 13.57 4.85 -6.20
CA ASN A 204 12.74 5.93 -5.65
C ASN A 204 13.59 7.05 -5.03
N ILE A 205 14.71 6.72 -4.40
CA ILE A 205 15.66 7.73 -3.91
C ILE A 205 16.30 8.49 -5.08
N SER A 206 16.69 7.78 -6.15
CA SER A 206 17.24 8.41 -7.36
C SER A 206 16.28 9.42 -7.98
N LEU A 207 14.98 9.10 -7.99
CA LEU A 207 13.93 9.98 -8.53
C LEU A 207 13.47 11.07 -7.54
N GLY A 208 14.09 11.18 -6.36
CA GLY A 208 13.65 12.13 -5.32
C GLY A 208 12.25 11.84 -4.74
N GLN A 209 11.74 10.62 -4.90
CA GLN A 209 10.38 10.22 -4.54
C GLN A 209 10.30 9.63 -3.13
N ARG A 210 9.89 10.45 -2.16
CA ARG A 210 9.72 10.01 -0.76
C ARG A 210 8.47 9.15 -0.49
N GLY A 211 7.37 9.40 -1.22
CA GLY A 211 6.08 8.73 -0.98
C GLY A 211 6.15 7.22 -1.22
N PRO A 212 6.51 6.79 -2.44
CA PRO A 212 6.70 5.38 -2.77
C PRO A 212 7.74 4.68 -1.88
N LEU A 213 8.80 5.39 -1.45
CA LEU A 213 9.78 4.85 -0.50
C LEU A 213 9.13 4.49 0.85
N VAL A 214 8.35 5.41 1.43
CA VAL A 214 7.61 5.15 2.67
C VAL A 214 6.63 3.98 2.50
N GLU A 215 5.98 3.86 1.34
CA GLU A 215 5.08 2.76 1.05
C GLU A 215 5.76 1.40 1.05
N ILE A 216 6.92 1.27 0.40
CA ILE A 216 7.69 0.03 0.39
C ILE A 216 8.08 -0.35 1.83
N LEU A 217 8.55 0.62 2.63
CA LEU A 217 8.90 0.38 4.03
C LEU A 217 7.69 -0.07 4.87
N MET A 218 6.54 0.57 4.69
CA MET A 218 5.30 0.20 5.37
C MET A 218 4.81 -1.19 4.95
N SER A 219 4.92 -1.53 3.66
CA SER A 219 4.56 -2.85 3.13
C SER A 219 5.49 -3.95 3.69
N ILE A 220 6.79 -3.70 3.77
CA ILE A 220 7.76 -4.62 4.42
C ILE A 220 7.42 -4.76 5.91
N PHE A 221 7.17 -3.66 6.60
CA PHE A 221 6.89 -3.64 8.04
C PHE A 221 5.63 -4.44 8.38
N VAL A 222 4.51 -4.18 7.70
CA VAL A 222 3.26 -4.90 7.97
C VAL A 222 3.36 -6.37 7.54
N SER A 223 4.09 -6.67 6.45
CA SER A 223 4.33 -8.05 6.00
C SER A 223 5.14 -8.84 7.03
N TYR A 224 6.14 -8.23 7.67
CA TYR A 224 6.85 -8.88 8.78
C TYR A 224 5.89 -9.32 9.89
N PHE A 225 4.97 -8.46 10.32
CA PHE A 225 3.99 -8.81 11.34
C PHE A 225 2.96 -9.85 10.89
N ALA A 226 2.70 -9.96 9.58
CA ALA A 226 1.85 -11.00 9.02
C ALA A 226 2.54 -12.38 9.03
N PHE A 227 3.87 -12.41 8.89
CA PHE A 227 4.64 -13.64 8.67
C PHE A 227 5.44 -14.13 9.88
N LYS A 228 5.74 -13.27 10.87
CA LYS A 228 6.68 -13.59 11.95
C LYS A 228 6.37 -14.87 12.74
N GLU A 229 5.10 -15.24 12.87
CA GLU A 229 4.67 -16.45 13.59
C GLU A 229 5.04 -17.74 12.81
N PHE A 230 5.27 -17.64 11.50
CA PHE A 230 5.68 -18.74 10.62
C PHE A 230 7.19 -18.85 10.43
N ILE A 231 7.95 -17.86 10.90
CA ILE A 231 9.41 -17.79 10.71
C ILE A 231 10.10 -18.43 11.92
N GLN A 232 11.20 -19.15 11.68
CA GLN A 232 11.99 -19.76 12.75
C GLN A 232 12.49 -18.70 13.78
N PRO A 233 12.43 -18.96 15.10
CA PRO A 233 12.75 -17.96 16.13
C PRO A 233 14.15 -17.33 16.01
N ASN A 234 15.14 -18.09 15.57
CA ASN A 234 16.51 -17.58 15.35
C ASN A 234 16.55 -16.53 14.24
N LEU A 235 15.82 -16.79 13.15
CA LEU A 235 15.72 -15.88 12.03
C LEU A 235 14.87 -14.65 12.39
N VAL A 236 13.81 -14.81 13.20
CA VAL A 236 13.04 -13.67 13.72
C VAL A 236 13.92 -12.69 14.50
N ARG A 237 14.84 -13.19 15.33
CA ARG A 237 15.80 -12.33 16.05
C ARG A 237 16.73 -11.57 15.10
N LEU A 238 17.26 -12.26 14.09
CA LEU A 238 18.08 -11.62 13.06
C LEU A 238 17.31 -10.54 12.31
N ILE A 239 16.09 -10.83 11.84
CA ILE A 239 15.23 -9.88 11.11
C ILE A 239 14.89 -8.66 11.97
N LYS A 240 14.65 -8.84 13.29
CA LYS A 240 14.40 -7.69 14.18
C LYS A 240 15.60 -6.75 14.22
N PHE A 241 16.80 -7.30 14.39
CA PHE A 241 18.03 -6.50 14.45
C PHE A 241 18.35 -5.86 13.09
N SER A 242 18.44 -6.66 12.02
CA SER A 242 18.75 -6.15 10.69
C SER A 242 17.67 -5.22 10.15
N GLY A 243 16.40 -5.52 10.43
CA GLY A 243 15.26 -4.67 10.07
C GLY A 243 15.26 -3.33 10.81
N PHE A 244 15.67 -3.30 12.09
CA PHE A 244 15.84 -2.04 12.81
C PHE A 244 16.96 -1.19 12.20
N VAL A 245 18.13 -1.78 11.94
CA VAL A 245 19.25 -1.09 11.27
C VAL A 245 18.81 -0.57 9.90
N PHE A 246 18.14 -1.41 9.12
CA PHE A 246 17.63 -1.06 7.80
C PHE A 246 16.62 0.10 7.83
N LEU A 247 15.71 0.10 8.82
CA LEU A 247 14.74 1.19 9.01
C LEU A 247 15.46 2.50 9.34
N VAL A 248 16.42 2.48 10.27
CA VAL A 248 17.21 3.67 10.63
C VAL A 248 17.97 4.23 9.43
N VAL A 249 18.62 3.36 8.64
CA VAL A 249 19.36 3.77 7.43
C VAL A 249 18.41 4.37 6.39
N SER A 250 17.23 3.78 6.20
CA SER A 250 16.25 4.24 5.22
C SER A 250 15.58 5.56 5.60
N LEU A 251 15.58 5.94 6.89
CA LEU A 251 15.10 7.25 7.35
C LEU A 251 16.01 8.40 6.90
N VAL A 252 17.31 8.17 6.71
CA VAL A 252 18.26 9.24 6.34
C VAL A 252 17.90 9.87 4.99
N PRO A 253 17.74 9.12 3.88
CA PRO A 253 17.28 9.69 2.61
C PRO A 253 15.91 10.38 2.70
N ILE A 254 14.97 9.84 3.49
CA ILE A 254 13.63 10.42 3.66
C ILE A 254 13.72 11.81 4.31
N LEU A 255 14.55 11.94 5.36
CA LEU A 255 14.79 13.20 6.06
C LEU A 255 15.44 14.21 5.12
N ILE A 256 16.49 13.82 4.39
CA ILE A 256 17.19 14.69 3.42
C ILE A 256 16.23 15.20 2.34
N LEU A 257 15.44 14.30 1.74
CA LEU A 257 14.44 14.69 0.72
C LEU A 257 13.38 15.63 1.28
N THR A 258 12.98 15.41 2.55
CA THR A 258 11.96 16.24 3.19
C THR A 258 12.49 17.62 3.56
N THR A 259 13.71 17.73 4.08
CA THR A 259 14.33 19.01 4.41
C THR A 259 14.73 19.78 3.15
N SER A 260 15.31 19.13 2.14
CA SER A 260 15.69 19.79 0.89
C SER A 260 14.47 20.37 0.15
N ARG A 261 13.31 19.71 0.23
CA ARG A 261 12.10 20.17 -0.47
C ARG A 261 11.26 21.18 0.33
N PHE A 262 11.24 21.10 1.65
CA PHE A 262 10.32 21.89 2.49
C PHE A 262 11.01 22.71 3.58
N GLY A 263 12.34 22.67 3.67
CA GLY A 263 13.12 23.39 4.68
C GLY A 263 12.91 24.90 4.63
N ASP A 264 12.84 25.45 3.42
CA ASP A 264 12.65 26.89 3.19
C ASP A 264 11.17 27.30 3.06
N SER A 265 10.23 26.37 3.23
CA SER A 265 8.80 26.68 3.16
C SER A 265 8.34 27.41 4.44
N ARG A 266 7.38 28.34 4.33
CA ARG A 266 6.85 29.10 5.48
C ARG A 266 6.26 28.22 6.59
N ALA A 267 5.77 27.04 6.25
CA ALA A 267 5.23 26.08 7.20
C ALA A 267 6.32 25.15 7.80
N GLY A 268 7.50 25.10 7.16
CA GLY A 268 8.61 24.21 7.54
C GLY A 268 8.37 22.74 7.20
N SER A 269 9.44 21.96 7.29
CA SER A 269 9.44 20.51 7.01
C SER A 269 8.49 19.72 7.92
N ASN A 270 8.39 20.07 9.20
CA ASN A 270 7.52 19.39 10.17
C ASN A 270 6.03 19.52 9.81
N SER A 271 5.59 20.71 9.39
CA SER A 271 4.20 20.91 8.97
C SER A 271 3.86 20.10 7.72
N SER A 272 4.84 19.91 6.81
CA SER A 272 4.65 19.02 5.66
C SER A 272 4.40 17.57 6.10
N VAL A 273 5.11 17.07 7.12
CA VAL A 273 4.92 15.71 7.64
C VAL A 273 3.52 15.56 8.23
N TYR A 274 3.06 16.53 9.04
CA TYR A 274 1.70 16.53 9.57
C TYR A 274 0.66 16.58 8.46
N PHE A 275 0.88 17.40 7.43
CA PHE A 275 0.00 17.50 6.29
C PHE A 275 -0.17 16.15 5.61
N TYR A 276 0.93 15.48 5.24
CA TYR A 276 0.84 14.20 4.54
C TYR A 276 0.21 13.07 5.37
N LEU A 277 0.43 13.05 6.68
CA LEU A 277 -0.10 12.01 7.58
C LEU A 277 -1.55 12.25 8.03
N GLY A 278 -1.98 13.51 8.11
CA GLY A 278 -3.29 13.90 8.64
C GLY A 278 -4.32 14.29 7.59
N GLN A 279 -3.90 14.70 6.39
CA GLN A 279 -4.82 15.29 5.41
C GLN A 279 -5.89 14.30 4.94
N GLN A 280 -5.61 13.00 4.97
CA GLN A 280 -6.48 11.95 4.45
C GLN A 280 -7.86 11.96 5.08
N ASN A 281 -7.94 11.99 6.41
CA ASN A 281 -9.22 11.99 7.11
C ASN A 281 -9.97 13.30 6.91
N LEU A 282 -9.25 14.44 6.89
CA LEU A 282 -9.85 15.77 6.76
C LEU A 282 -10.45 15.98 5.36
N TYR A 283 -9.71 15.66 4.30
CA TYR A 283 -10.22 15.76 2.93
C TYR A 283 -11.31 14.73 2.64
N PHE A 284 -11.23 13.52 3.20
CA PHE A 284 -12.35 12.60 3.12
C PHE A 284 -13.59 13.18 3.79
N ASN A 285 -13.44 13.81 4.95
CA ASN A 285 -14.57 14.41 5.66
C ASN A 285 -15.23 15.53 4.83
N ASN A 286 -14.43 16.45 4.29
CA ASN A 286 -14.94 17.60 3.56
C ASN A 286 -15.47 17.28 2.16
N HIS A 287 -14.91 16.26 1.47
CA HIS A 287 -15.16 16.03 0.05
C HIS A 287 -15.38 14.57 -0.35
N GLY A 288 -15.15 13.61 0.55
CA GLY A 288 -15.25 12.18 0.24
C GLY A 288 -16.67 11.72 -0.08
N LEU A 289 -17.71 12.43 0.39
CA LEU A 289 -19.10 12.12 0.07
C LEU A 289 -19.68 13.03 -1.02
N ASP A 290 -19.17 14.26 -1.17
CA ASP A 290 -19.55 15.17 -2.25
C ASP A 290 -18.36 16.03 -2.69
N ASN A 291 -17.84 15.70 -3.87
CA ASN A 291 -16.73 16.37 -4.50
C ASN A 291 -17.15 17.29 -5.67
N GLY A 292 -18.45 17.53 -5.86
CA GLY A 292 -18.96 18.23 -7.03
C GLY A 292 -19.05 17.38 -8.30
N GLY A 293 -18.81 16.07 -8.21
CA GLY A 293 -18.83 15.13 -9.33
C GLY A 293 -18.15 13.82 -8.99
N ILE A 294 -18.04 12.92 -9.98
CA ILE A 294 -17.29 11.66 -9.90
C ILE A 294 -16.36 11.47 -11.10
N ARG A 295 -15.33 10.62 -10.95
CA ARG A 295 -14.30 10.34 -11.96
C ARG A 295 -14.55 9.06 -12.78
N TYR A 296 -15.66 8.38 -12.55
CA TYR A 296 -16.10 7.21 -13.33
C TYR A 296 -15.06 6.08 -13.43
N GLY A 297 -14.26 5.85 -12.40
CA GLY A 297 -13.21 4.82 -12.40
C GLY A 297 -11.89 5.22 -13.07
N ASP A 298 -11.72 6.46 -13.52
CA ASP A 298 -10.52 6.92 -14.23
C ASP A 298 -9.26 7.01 -13.36
N ARG A 299 -9.40 6.89 -12.04
CA ARG A 299 -8.26 6.73 -11.14
C ARG A 299 -8.06 5.27 -10.74
N THR A 300 -9.11 4.64 -10.25
CA THR A 300 -9.05 3.29 -9.65
C THR A 300 -8.77 2.21 -10.69
N PHE A 301 -9.44 2.25 -11.85
CA PHE A 301 -9.35 1.18 -12.87
C PHE A 301 -9.09 1.65 -14.31
N PRO A 302 -8.22 2.65 -14.58
CA PRO A 302 -8.03 3.19 -15.93
C PRO A 302 -7.51 2.13 -16.91
N PHE A 303 -6.65 1.21 -16.49
CA PHE A 303 -6.16 0.15 -17.37
C PHE A 303 -7.28 -0.78 -17.84
N PHE A 304 -8.15 -1.22 -16.92
CA PHE A 304 -9.28 -2.07 -17.28
C PHE A 304 -10.29 -1.35 -18.17
N LYS A 305 -10.53 -0.05 -17.93
CA LYS A 305 -11.38 0.76 -18.80
C LYS A 305 -10.83 0.82 -20.23
N LYS A 306 -9.52 1.06 -20.40
CA LYS A 306 -8.86 1.03 -21.71
C LYS A 306 -8.98 -0.33 -22.39
N LEU A 307 -8.76 -1.42 -21.66
CA LEU A 307 -8.93 -2.78 -22.19
C LEU A 307 -10.36 -3.08 -22.65
N LEU A 308 -11.36 -2.51 -21.98
CA LEU A 308 -12.77 -2.63 -22.34
C LEU A 308 -13.19 -1.69 -23.48
N GLY A 309 -12.25 -0.92 -24.05
CA GLY A 309 -12.51 -0.02 -25.17
C GLY A 309 -13.18 1.29 -24.80
N PHE A 310 -13.14 1.71 -23.53
CA PHE A 310 -13.65 3.04 -23.15
C PHE A 310 -12.77 4.12 -23.77
N GLU A 311 -13.41 5.07 -24.44
CA GLU A 311 -12.76 6.26 -25.00
C GLU A 311 -12.45 7.29 -23.90
N ASN A 312 -11.50 8.19 -24.17
CA ASN A 312 -11.15 9.33 -23.32
C ASN A 312 -10.76 8.94 -21.87
N VAL A 313 -10.09 7.81 -21.66
CA VAL A 313 -9.56 7.42 -20.34
C VAL A 313 -8.19 8.08 -20.14
N PRO A 314 -7.98 8.91 -19.10
CA PRO A 314 -6.69 9.56 -18.84
C PRO A 314 -5.52 8.58 -18.72
N ASP A 315 -4.36 8.95 -19.24
CA ASP A 315 -3.10 8.19 -19.10
C ASP A 315 -2.43 8.41 -17.73
N ASN A 316 -2.60 9.62 -17.18
CA ASN A 316 -1.92 10.07 -15.96
C ASN A 316 -2.79 11.05 -15.16
N PHE A 317 -2.27 11.47 -14.01
CA PHE A 317 -2.97 12.40 -13.11
C PHE A 317 -3.08 13.82 -13.66
N TRP A 318 -2.27 14.23 -14.64
CA TRP A 318 -2.40 15.54 -15.28
C TRP A 318 -3.65 15.59 -16.15
N GLU A 319 -3.76 14.66 -17.09
CA GLU A 319 -4.93 14.54 -17.96
C GLU A 319 -6.22 14.32 -17.16
N ARG A 320 -6.15 13.57 -16.06
CA ARG A 320 -7.32 13.37 -15.19
C ARG A 320 -7.74 14.65 -14.46
N ARG A 321 -6.81 15.52 -14.07
CA ARG A 321 -7.13 16.84 -13.50
C ARG A 321 -7.73 17.77 -14.56
N ASP A 322 -7.20 17.72 -15.78
CA ASP A 322 -7.70 18.53 -16.90
C ASP A 322 -9.10 18.07 -17.36
N LYS A 323 -9.38 16.77 -17.27
CA LYS A 323 -10.69 16.19 -17.61
C LYS A 323 -11.78 16.50 -16.59
N TYR A 324 -11.42 16.64 -15.31
CA TYR A 324 -12.35 16.85 -14.20
C TYR A 324 -12.04 18.15 -13.43
N PRO A 325 -12.05 19.33 -14.08
CA PRO A 325 -11.69 20.61 -13.45
C PRO A 325 -12.75 21.11 -12.45
N GLU A 326 -13.98 20.58 -12.50
CA GLU A 326 -15.09 20.95 -11.62
C GLU A 326 -15.00 20.32 -10.22
N LEU A 327 -14.16 19.29 -10.05
CA LEU A 327 -14.02 18.59 -8.78
C LEU A 327 -13.32 19.47 -7.74
N LYS A 328 -13.85 19.47 -6.51
CA LYS A 328 -13.28 20.26 -5.41
C LYS A 328 -11.86 19.81 -5.05
N ILE A 329 -11.60 18.51 -5.12
CA ILE A 329 -10.29 17.88 -5.00
C ILE A 329 -10.12 16.75 -6.02
N ASN A 330 -8.88 16.45 -6.40
CA ASN A 330 -8.54 15.33 -7.26
C ASN A 330 -7.33 14.56 -6.71
N ASP A 331 -6.27 14.38 -7.49
CA ASP A 331 -5.10 13.57 -7.14
C ASP A 331 -3.99 14.33 -6.40
N GLU A 332 -4.17 15.63 -6.16
CA GLU A 332 -3.19 16.53 -5.53
C GLU A 332 -3.14 16.41 -4.01
N VAL A 333 -4.19 15.86 -3.40
CA VAL A 333 -4.31 15.64 -1.96
C VAL A 333 -4.60 14.17 -1.66
N PHE A 334 -4.26 13.73 -0.47
CA PHE A 334 -4.57 12.35 -0.07
C PHE A 334 -5.98 12.27 0.49
N ILE A 335 -6.77 11.31 -0.01
CA ILE A 335 -8.14 11.05 0.46
C ILE A 335 -8.35 9.60 0.93
N GLY A 336 -7.33 8.74 0.79
CA GLY A 336 -7.41 7.34 1.17
C GLY A 336 -8.03 6.49 0.06
N PHE A 337 -7.84 5.17 0.12
CA PHE A 337 -8.45 4.28 -0.89
C PHE A 337 -9.98 4.31 -0.84
N VAL A 338 -10.58 4.47 0.34
CA VAL A 338 -12.04 4.64 0.46
C VAL A 338 -12.49 5.90 -0.28
N GLY A 339 -11.77 7.01 -0.08
CA GLY A 339 -12.02 8.28 -0.76
C GLY A 339 -11.87 8.15 -2.27
N ASP A 340 -10.84 7.47 -2.76
CA ASP A 340 -10.67 7.30 -4.20
C ASP A 340 -11.80 6.53 -4.86
N PHE A 341 -12.33 5.52 -4.19
CA PHE A 341 -13.50 4.80 -4.67
C PHE A 341 -14.76 5.67 -4.62
N THR A 342 -14.95 6.49 -3.57
CA THR A 342 -16.13 7.38 -3.51
C THR A 342 -16.05 8.51 -4.52
N LEU A 343 -14.85 9.03 -4.81
CA LEU A 343 -14.64 9.98 -5.90
C LEU A 343 -14.82 9.35 -7.27
N ASP A 344 -14.56 8.05 -7.45
CA ASP A 344 -14.71 7.38 -8.75
C ASP A 344 -16.14 6.91 -9.01
N PHE A 345 -16.85 6.44 -7.98
CA PHE A 345 -18.13 5.73 -8.11
C PHE A 345 -19.28 6.32 -7.30
N GLY A 346 -19.01 7.36 -6.52
CA GLY A 346 -19.98 8.00 -5.62
C GLY A 346 -20.15 7.25 -4.29
N PRO A 347 -20.59 7.94 -3.23
CA PRO A 347 -20.75 7.35 -1.89
C PRO A 347 -21.87 6.30 -1.79
N PHE A 348 -22.75 6.21 -2.79
CA PHE A 348 -23.84 5.24 -2.78
C PHE A 348 -23.43 3.87 -3.31
N LEU A 349 -22.60 3.79 -4.35
CA LEU A 349 -22.22 2.51 -4.98
C LEU A 349 -21.09 1.81 -4.22
N VAL A 350 -20.16 2.58 -3.66
CA VAL A 350 -18.96 2.07 -2.99
C VAL A 350 -19.25 1.09 -1.85
N PRO A 351 -20.23 1.32 -0.95
CA PRO A 351 -20.55 0.37 0.11
C PRO A 351 -20.91 -1.02 -0.43
N PHE A 352 -21.66 -1.09 -1.54
CA PHE A 352 -22.01 -2.37 -2.18
C PHE A 352 -20.79 -3.04 -2.81
N MET A 353 -19.93 -2.28 -3.50
CA MET A 353 -18.68 -2.80 -4.06
C MET A 353 -17.78 -3.38 -2.98
N PHE A 354 -17.59 -2.64 -1.88
CA PHE A 354 -16.78 -3.07 -0.75
C PHE A 354 -17.37 -4.29 -0.06
N LEU A 355 -18.69 -4.31 0.14
CA LEU A 355 -19.38 -5.44 0.76
C LEU A 355 -19.17 -6.71 -0.07
N LEU A 356 -19.45 -6.66 -1.37
CA LEU A 356 -19.26 -7.79 -2.27
C LEU A 356 -17.81 -8.29 -2.25
N PHE A 357 -16.85 -7.37 -2.39
CA PHE A 357 -15.44 -7.70 -2.46
C PHE A 357 -14.92 -8.30 -1.15
N PHE A 358 -15.12 -7.64 -0.01
CA PHE A 358 -14.56 -8.10 1.26
C PHE A 358 -15.30 -9.33 1.83
N VAL A 359 -16.59 -9.53 1.52
CA VAL A 359 -17.28 -10.80 1.81
C VAL A 359 -16.70 -11.94 0.99
N PHE A 360 -16.45 -11.72 -0.31
CA PHE A 360 -15.76 -12.70 -1.15
C PHE A 360 -14.39 -13.06 -0.57
N ILE A 361 -13.58 -12.07 -0.19
CA ILE A 361 -12.27 -12.29 0.40
C ILE A 361 -12.38 -13.08 1.71
N LEU A 362 -13.31 -12.73 2.61
CA LEU A 362 -13.55 -13.46 3.85
C LEU A 362 -13.87 -14.94 3.60
N TYR A 363 -14.69 -15.22 2.60
CA TYR A 363 -15.01 -16.58 2.21
C TYR A 363 -13.78 -17.31 1.62
N ALA A 364 -13.08 -16.66 0.69
CA ALA A 364 -11.93 -17.22 -0.02
C ALA A 364 -10.71 -17.48 0.88
N THR A 365 -10.59 -16.77 2.00
CA THR A 365 -9.44 -16.84 2.93
C THR A 365 -9.71 -17.70 4.17
N LYS A 366 -10.88 -18.34 4.26
CA LYS A 366 -11.23 -19.21 5.38
C LYS A 366 -10.31 -20.42 5.47
N THR A 367 -9.59 -20.55 6.58
CA THR A 367 -8.72 -21.70 6.83
C THR A 367 -9.50 -22.89 7.37
N LYS A 368 -9.03 -24.11 7.07
CA LYS A 368 -9.65 -25.37 7.52
C LYS A 368 -8.61 -26.21 8.24
N ASN A 369 -8.96 -26.75 9.41
CA ASN A 369 -8.11 -27.64 10.21
C ASN A 369 -6.70 -27.09 10.50
N GLY A 370 -6.57 -25.76 10.64
CA GLY A 370 -5.28 -25.09 10.86
C GLY A 370 -4.35 -25.09 9.64
N VAL A 371 -4.84 -25.40 8.45
CA VAL A 371 -4.07 -25.33 7.19
C VAL A 371 -4.38 -24.02 6.49
N LEU A 372 -3.32 -23.29 6.12
CA LEU A 372 -3.40 -22.10 5.27
C LEU A 372 -2.81 -22.45 3.89
N TYR A 373 -3.61 -22.31 2.83
CA TYR A 373 -3.10 -22.54 1.47
C TYR A 373 -2.39 -21.29 0.93
N PHE A 374 -1.40 -21.49 0.06
CA PHE A 374 -0.63 -20.38 -0.51
C PHE A 374 -1.50 -19.35 -1.26
N HIS A 375 -2.53 -19.79 -1.99
CA HIS A 375 -3.47 -18.87 -2.64
C HIS A 375 -4.28 -18.02 -1.65
N GLN A 376 -4.60 -18.54 -0.46
CA GLN A 376 -5.27 -17.76 0.59
C GLN A 376 -4.34 -16.70 1.17
N LEU A 377 -3.07 -17.06 1.37
CA LEU A 377 -2.04 -16.15 1.83
C LEU A 377 -1.82 -14.98 0.85
N ILE A 378 -1.87 -15.24 -0.47
CA ILE A 378 -1.82 -14.19 -1.50
C ILE A 378 -2.94 -13.15 -1.30
N LEU A 379 -4.19 -13.60 -1.12
CA LEU A 379 -5.32 -12.69 -0.88
C LEU A 379 -5.21 -11.95 0.44
N ILE A 380 -4.82 -12.62 1.52
CA ILE A 380 -4.63 -11.98 2.83
C ILE A 380 -3.55 -10.90 2.73
N HIS A 381 -2.43 -11.19 2.05
CA HIS A 381 -1.36 -10.23 1.84
C HIS A 381 -1.80 -9.04 0.99
N PHE A 382 -2.55 -9.25 -0.09
CA PHE A 382 -3.15 -8.18 -0.87
C PHE A 382 -3.97 -7.22 0.00
N VAL A 383 -4.85 -7.75 0.86
CA VAL A 383 -5.69 -6.93 1.74
C VAL A 383 -4.84 -6.18 2.78
N ILE A 384 -3.84 -6.85 3.34
CA ILE A 384 -2.89 -6.23 4.28
C ILE A 384 -2.19 -5.03 3.61
N SER A 385 -1.67 -5.20 2.40
CA SER A 385 -1.04 -4.13 1.62
C SER A 385 -2.03 -3.01 1.28
N LEU A 386 -3.26 -3.35 0.83
CA LEU A 386 -4.31 -2.37 0.54
C LEU A 386 -4.62 -1.52 1.77
N CYS A 387 -4.87 -2.14 2.91
CA CYS A 387 -5.30 -1.45 4.13
C CYS A 387 -4.18 -0.60 4.72
N MET A 388 -2.93 -1.08 4.67
CA MET A 388 -1.77 -0.35 5.17
C MET A 388 -1.44 0.85 4.28
N LEU A 389 -1.31 0.64 2.97
CA LEU A 389 -0.85 1.66 2.03
C LEU A 389 -1.96 2.64 1.64
N GLY A 390 -3.20 2.16 1.48
CA GLY A 390 -4.35 2.98 1.15
C GLY A 390 -4.89 3.82 2.31
N GLY A 391 -4.38 3.62 3.54
CA GLY A 391 -4.81 4.40 4.70
C GLY A 391 -4.17 5.77 4.82
N ILE A 392 -2.90 5.88 4.44
CA ILE A 392 -2.10 7.10 4.56
C ILE A 392 -2.23 8.00 3.33
N LYS A 393 -2.49 7.41 2.15
CA LYS A 393 -2.45 8.10 0.86
C LYS A 393 -3.57 7.63 -0.08
N LEU A 394 -3.50 8.06 -1.32
CA LEU A 394 -4.37 7.59 -2.39
C LEU A 394 -4.26 6.06 -2.62
N TYR A 395 -5.28 5.47 -3.25
CA TYR A 395 -5.39 4.06 -3.59
C TYR A 395 -4.09 3.55 -4.25
N PRO A 396 -3.38 2.60 -3.63
CA PRO A 396 -2.04 2.18 -4.07
C PRO A 396 -2.05 1.33 -5.34
N PHE A 397 -3.22 0.80 -5.74
CA PHE A 397 -3.38 0.00 -6.95
C PHE A 397 -4.08 0.79 -8.08
N SER A 398 -4.00 2.12 -8.05
CA SER A 398 -4.49 3.02 -9.10
C SER A 398 -3.55 3.08 -10.31
N ASP A 399 -4.03 3.65 -11.40
CA ASP A 399 -3.24 3.93 -12.61
C ASP A 399 -2.63 2.64 -13.24
N LEU A 400 -1.91 2.76 -14.35
CA LEU A 400 -1.39 1.59 -15.08
C LEU A 400 -0.54 0.67 -14.18
N GLY A 401 0.42 1.23 -13.44
CA GLY A 401 1.33 0.46 -12.60
C GLY A 401 0.63 -0.29 -11.45
N GLY A 402 -0.31 0.37 -10.77
CA GLY A 402 -1.06 -0.24 -9.68
C GLY A 402 -2.07 -1.29 -10.17
N ASN A 403 -2.72 -1.04 -11.31
CA ASN A 403 -3.62 -2.00 -11.93
C ASN A 403 -2.86 -3.27 -12.40
N LEU A 404 -1.62 -3.12 -12.90
CA LEU A 404 -0.76 -4.28 -13.21
C LEU A 404 -0.42 -5.10 -11.96
N GLN A 405 -0.15 -4.47 -10.81
CA GLN A 405 0.03 -5.21 -9.56
C GLN A 405 -1.24 -5.99 -9.16
N LEU A 406 -2.42 -5.38 -9.31
CA LEU A 406 -3.70 -6.03 -9.03
C LEU A 406 -3.90 -7.26 -9.93
N ILE A 407 -3.52 -7.15 -11.20
CA ILE A 407 -3.53 -8.25 -12.16
C ILE A 407 -2.61 -9.39 -11.73
N VAL A 408 -1.38 -9.10 -11.28
CA VAL A 408 -0.46 -10.13 -10.78
C VAL A 408 -1.05 -10.83 -9.56
N TYR A 409 -1.58 -10.10 -8.57
CA TYR A 409 -2.26 -10.70 -7.42
C TYR A 409 -3.41 -11.63 -7.84
N PHE A 410 -4.26 -11.16 -8.75
CA PHE A 410 -5.40 -11.93 -9.25
C PHE A 410 -4.97 -13.21 -9.97
N PHE A 411 -4.03 -13.10 -10.91
CA PHE A 411 -3.52 -14.27 -11.65
C PHE A 411 -2.87 -15.28 -10.73
N LEU A 412 -2.02 -14.85 -9.79
CA LEU A 412 -1.37 -15.77 -8.85
C LEU A 412 -2.40 -16.45 -7.93
N TYR A 413 -3.40 -15.71 -7.45
CA TYR A 413 -4.48 -16.29 -6.66
C TYR A 413 -5.23 -17.38 -7.45
N VAL A 414 -5.68 -17.06 -8.66
CA VAL A 414 -6.44 -18.01 -9.51
C VAL A 414 -5.57 -19.21 -9.86
N PHE A 415 -4.34 -18.99 -10.29
CA PHE A 415 -3.40 -20.05 -10.67
C PHE A 415 -3.16 -21.04 -9.53
N PHE A 416 -2.75 -20.57 -8.34
CA PHE A 416 -2.47 -21.45 -7.21
C PHE A 416 -3.72 -22.08 -6.60
N ARG A 417 -4.89 -21.46 -6.76
CA ARG A 417 -6.17 -22.06 -6.38
C ARG A 417 -6.53 -23.23 -7.30
N LEU A 418 -6.45 -23.03 -8.61
CA LEU A 418 -6.75 -24.07 -9.59
C LEU A 418 -5.78 -25.25 -9.47
N ASP A 419 -4.48 -24.97 -9.31
CA ASP A 419 -3.46 -26.00 -9.06
C ASP A 419 -3.74 -26.80 -7.78
N HIS A 420 -4.18 -26.13 -6.70
CA HIS A 420 -4.60 -26.82 -5.48
C HIS A 420 -5.82 -27.73 -5.72
N GLU A 421 -6.87 -27.23 -6.37
CA GLU A 421 -8.09 -27.99 -6.65
C GLU A 421 -7.80 -29.20 -7.56
N PHE A 422 -6.95 -29.04 -8.57
CA PHE A 422 -6.55 -30.12 -9.48
C PHE A 422 -5.79 -31.23 -8.76
N ARG A 423 -4.77 -30.88 -7.96
CA ARG A 423 -4.00 -31.87 -7.19
C ARG A 423 -4.83 -32.55 -6.11
N PHE A 424 -5.79 -31.84 -5.51
CA PHE A 424 -6.72 -32.44 -4.57
C PHE A 424 -7.58 -33.52 -5.24
N LYS A 425 -8.14 -33.23 -6.43
CA LYS A 425 -8.93 -34.20 -7.20
C LYS A 425 -8.11 -35.44 -7.58
N GLN A 426 -6.87 -35.26 -8.08
CA GLN A 426 -6.00 -36.39 -8.41
C GLN A 426 -5.70 -37.30 -7.21
N LYS A 427 -5.46 -36.72 -6.04
CA LYS A 427 -5.24 -37.52 -4.82
C LYS A 427 -6.47 -38.33 -4.42
N VAL A 428 -7.67 -37.79 -4.59
CA VAL A 428 -8.91 -38.52 -4.27
C VAL A 428 -9.12 -39.69 -5.24
N LEU A 429 -8.87 -39.47 -6.54
CA LEU A 429 -8.99 -40.53 -7.56
C LEU A 429 -8.00 -41.66 -7.32
N ASN A 430 -6.73 -41.34 -7.05
CA ASN A 430 -5.69 -42.35 -6.79
C ASN A 430 -5.85 -43.12 -5.45
N ILE A 431 -6.81 -42.75 -4.59
CA ILE A 431 -7.14 -43.50 -3.36
C ILE A 431 -8.31 -44.47 -3.61
N GLN A 432 -9.04 -44.30 -4.73
CA GLN A 432 -10.18 -45.14 -5.11
C GLN A 432 -9.79 -46.31 -6.04
N ASP A 433 -8.59 -46.23 -6.64
CA ASP A 433 -7.90 -47.34 -7.33
C ASP A 433 -6.95 -48.05 -6.35
#